data_AF-A0A8T4ETR3-F1
#
_entry.id   AF-A0A8T4ETR3-F1
#
_cell.length_a   1.000
_cell.length_b   1.000
_cell.length_c   1.000
_cell.angle_alpha   90.00
_cell.angle_beta   90.00
_cell.angle_gamma   90.00
#
_symmetry.space_group_name_H-M   'P 1'
#
loop_
_entity.id
_entity.type
_entity.pdbx_description
1 polymer ?
#
loop_
_entity_poly.entity_id
_entity_poly.type
_entity_poly.pdbx_seq_one_letter_code
_entity_poly.pdbx_strand_id
1 'polypeptide(L)' 'MYGLIWRRLPKRTWLRITISLLLIGVAGVVLWYVVFPWLEPQVPLDRVTVGR' A
#
# COMPACT_ATOMS: atom_id res chain seq x y z
N MET A 1 -31.84 -7.00 6.37
CA MET A 1 -31.34 -5.64 6.09
C MET A 1 -29.80 -5.59 5.89
N TYR A 2 -29.24 -6.41 4.99
CA TYR A 2 -27.90 -6.23 4.35
C TYR A 2 -27.86 -6.91 2.96
N GLY A 3 -28.99 -7.39 2.44
CA GLY A 3 -29.02 -8.33 1.31
C GLY A 3 -28.69 -7.73 -0.06
N LEU A 4 -28.75 -6.40 -0.22
CA LEU A 4 -28.55 -5.75 -1.52
C LEU A 4 -27.07 -5.52 -1.86
N ILE A 5 -26.22 -5.24 -0.86
CA ILE A 5 -24.77 -5.04 -1.05
C ILE A 5 -24.10 -6.38 -1.42
N TRP A 6 -24.60 -7.49 -0.86
CA TRP A 6 -24.12 -8.84 -1.16
C TRP A 6 -24.64 -9.41 -2.49
N ARG A 7 -25.66 -8.80 -3.12
CA ARG A 7 -26.23 -9.23 -4.42
C ARG A 7 -25.59 -8.57 -5.64
N ARG A 8 -24.83 -7.49 -5.44
CA ARG A 8 -24.09 -6.80 -6.51
C ARG A 8 -22.65 -7.30 -6.66
N LEU A 9 -22.20 -8.16 -5.76
CA LEU A 9 -20.95 -8.89 -5.92
C LEU A 9 -21.17 -9.97 -6.99
N PRO A 10 -20.52 -9.88 -8.18
CA PRO A 10 -20.41 -11.05 -9.04
C PRO A 10 -19.80 -12.17 -8.18
N LYS A 11 -20.27 -13.41 -8.30
CA LYS A 11 -19.86 -14.60 -7.51
C LYS A 11 -18.35 -14.95 -7.56
N ARG A 12 -17.52 -14.03 -8.03
CA ARG A 12 -16.11 -14.20 -8.32
C ARG A 12 -15.32 -13.68 -7.12
N THR A 13 -15.08 -14.56 -6.15
CA THR A 13 -14.15 -14.35 -5.02
C THR A 13 -12.83 -13.75 -5.50
N TRP A 14 -12.38 -14.14 -6.69
CA TRP A 14 -11.27 -13.53 -7.43
C TRP A 14 -11.31 -12.00 -7.49
N LEU A 15 -12.45 -11.35 -7.78
CA LEU A 15 -12.50 -9.89 -7.88
C LEU A 15 -12.28 -9.21 -6.53
N ARG A 16 -12.80 -9.79 -5.43
CA ARG A 16 -12.55 -9.30 -4.07
C ARG A 16 -11.08 -9.46 -3.70
N ILE A 17 -10.50 -10.61 -4.02
CA ILE A 17 -9.06 -10.86 -3.82
C ILE A 17 -8.23 -9.87 -4.64
N THR A 18 -8.54 -9.67 -5.92
CA THR A 18 -7.85 -8.73 -6.79
C THR A 18 -7.93 -7.30 -6.25
N ILE A 19 -9.11 -6.85 -5.80
CA ILE A 19 -9.26 -5.50 -5.23
C ILE A 19 -8.48 -5.36 -3.91
N SER A 20 -8.55 -6.33 -3.01
CA SER A 20 -7.76 -6.29 -1.76
C SER A 20 -6.26 -6.31 -2.03
N LEU A 21 -5.81 -7.14 -2.97
CA LEU A 21 -4.41 -7.22 -3.37
C LEU A 21 -3.93 -5.93 -4.05
N LEU A 22 -4.78 -5.34 -4.90
CA LEU A 22 -4.53 -4.03 -5.51
C LEU A 22 -4.39 -2.96 -4.44
N LEU A 23 -5.26 -2.96 -3.42
CA LEU A 23 -5.23 -1.96 -2.35
C LEU A 23 -3.93 -2.03 -1.55
N ILE A 24 -3.50 -3.26 -1.21
CA ILE A 24 -2.22 -3.50 -0.53
C ILE A 24 -1.05 -3.10 -1.43
N GLY A 25 -1.09 -3.45 -2.71
CA GLY A 25 -0.06 -3.09 -3.69
C GLY A 25 0.07 -1.57 -3.85
N VAL A 26 -1.05 -0.87 -4.00
CA VAL A 26 -1.09 0.59 -4.08
C VAL A 26 -0.56 1.22 -2.79
N ALA A 27 -0.94 0.72 -1.62
CA ALA A 27 -0.42 1.20 -0.35
C ALA A 27 1.11 1.01 -0.25
N GLY A 28 1.63 -0.13 -0.69
CA GLY A 28 3.08 -0.38 -0.74
C GLY A 28 3.81 0.55 -1.70
N VAL A 29 3.25 0.80 -2.89
CA VAL A 29 3.78 1.76 -3.87
C VAL A 29 3.79 3.18 -3.28
N VAL A 30 2.71 3.61 -2.64
CA VAL A 30 2.64 4.93 -1.99
C VAL A 30 3.67 5.02 -0.86
N LEU A 31 3.84 3.99 -0.04
CA LEU A 31 4.88 3.98 0.98
C LEU A 31 6.28 4.14 0.36
N TRP A 32 6.56 3.41 -0.72
CA TRP A 32 7.89 3.41 -1.33
C TRP A 32 8.21 4.71 -2.07
N TYR A 33 7.26 5.25 -2.84
CA TYR A 33 7.50 6.42 -3.72
C TYR A 33 7.07 7.75 -3.11
N VAL A 34 6.31 7.76 -2.02
CA VAL A 34 5.86 8.99 -1.36
C VAL A 34 6.38 9.08 0.07
N VAL A 35 6.18 8.04 0.87
CA VAL A 35 6.57 8.08 2.30
C VAL A 35 8.09 8.03 2.46
N PHE A 36 8.77 7.18 1.70
CA PHE A 36 10.24 7.07 1.75
C PHE A 36 10.96 8.36 1.33
N PRO A 37 10.67 8.98 0.17
CA PRO A 37 11.29 10.26 -0.18
C PRO A 37 10.86 11.42 0.73
N TRP A 38 9.72 11.32 1.41
CA TRP A 38 9.36 12.29 2.46
C TRP A 38 10.11 12.06 3.79
N LEU A 39 10.52 10.82 4.06
CA LEU A 39 11.34 10.45 5.22
C LEU A 39 12.83 10.70 5.01
N GLU A 40 13.35 10.57 3.79
CA GLU A 40 14.75 10.87 3.41
C GLU A 40 15.27 12.22 3.96
N PRO A 41 14.52 13.34 3.90
CA PRO A 41 14.97 14.60 4.49
C PRO A 41 14.92 14.63 6.03
N GLN A 42 14.16 13.74 6.68
CA GLN A 42 14.01 13.71 8.15
C GLN A 42 14.91 12.66 8.82
N VAL A 43 15.24 11.60 8.09
CA VAL A 43 16.11 10.52 8.54
C VAL A 43 17.34 10.55 7.65
N PRO A 44 18.49 11.06 8.13
CA PRO A 44 19.73 11.02 7.38
C PRO A 44 20.22 9.56 7.31
N LEU A 45 19.68 8.79 6.36
CA LEU A 45 20.10 7.42 6.06
C LEU A 45 21.51 7.38 5.42
N ASP A 46 21.93 8.49 4.83
CA ASP A 46 23.24 8.68 4.22
C ASP A 46 24.35 9.08 5.21
N ARG A 47 24.06 9.12 6.51
CA ARG A 47 25.10 9.39 7.51
C ARG A 47 26.00 8.17 7.66
N VAL A 48 26.99 8.07 6.78
CA VAL A 48 28.12 7.14 6.93
C VAL A 48 28.84 7.53 8.22
N THR A 49 28.63 6.77 9.30
CA THR A 49 29.32 6.95 10.60
C THR A 49 30.81 6.54 10.55
N VAL A 50 31.34 6.19 9.38
CA VAL A 50 32.78 5.95 9.19
C VAL A 50 33.48 7.29 9.02
N GLY A 51 33.69 7.97 10.13
CA GLY A 51 34.67 9.04 10.23
C GLY A 51 36.06 8.42 10.37
N ARG A 52 36.92 8.66 9.37
CA ARG A 52 38.38 8.51 9.38
C ARG A 52 38.96 7.12 9.69
#